data_AF-A0A7S2AHT4-F1
#
_entry.id   AF-A0A7S2AHT4-F1
#
_cell.length_a   1.000
_cell.length_b   1.000
_cell.length_c   1.000
_cell.angle_alpha   90.00
_cell.angle_beta   90.00
_cell.angle_gamma   90.00
#
_symmetry.space_group_name_H-M   'P 1'
#
loop_
_entity.id
_entity.type
_entity.pdbx_description
1 polymer ?
#
loop_
_entity_poly.entity_id
_entity_poly.type
_entity_poly.pdbx_seq_one_letter_code
_entity_poly.pdbx_strand_id
1 'polypeptide(L)'
;AEDLRNLCGAHGISLGHSNLSRSEMVQRLVKTLWPPKPDPPQPKPKPRPHSYYPPPPPKPPPGASAAAGRLRLASYFQVLQLPPSAGIDDVKKAYRRMALKHHPDKNRGEQDQKAVFQKVAEAYEKLSEFFLDNTK
;
A
#
# COMPACT_ATOMS: atom_id res chain seq x y z
N ALA A 1 12.29 -49.31 24.33
CA ALA A 1 11.08 -48.49 24.07
C ALA A 1 10.25 -48.26 25.35
N GLU A 2 10.34 -49.15 26.36
CA GLU A 2 9.73 -48.91 27.67
C GLU A 2 10.42 -47.81 28.49
N ASP A 3 11.73 -47.67 28.39
CA ASP A 3 12.51 -46.69 29.18
C ASP A 3 12.03 -45.23 29.00
N LEU A 4 11.71 -44.83 27.76
CA LEU A 4 11.15 -43.50 27.44
C LEU A 4 9.67 -43.34 27.85
N ARG A 5 8.90 -44.43 27.89
CA ARG A 5 7.50 -44.38 28.33
C ARG A 5 7.40 -44.16 29.83
N ASN A 6 8.27 -44.80 30.62
CA ASN A 6 8.36 -44.56 32.06
C ASN A 6 8.82 -43.14 32.37
N LEU A 7 9.77 -42.59 31.60
CA LEU A 7 10.21 -41.21 31.76
C LEU A 7 9.09 -40.19 31.46
N CYS A 8 8.33 -40.38 30.37
CA CYS A 8 7.16 -39.54 30.06
C CYS A 8 6.05 -39.63 31.13
N GLY A 9 5.82 -40.82 31.70
CA GLY A 9 4.86 -41.02 32.78
C GLY A 9 5.23 -40.28 34.07
N ALA A 10 6.52 -40.27 34.45
CA ALA A 10 7.02 -39.54 35.61
C ALA A 10 6.86 -38.00 35.48
N HIS A 11 6.84 -37.49 34.24
CA HIS A 11 6.59 -36.07 33.93
C HIS A 11 5.11 -35.76 33.63
N GLY A 12 4.18 -36.70 33.87
CA GLY A 12 2.74 -36.48 33.68
C GLY A 12 2.28 -36.40 32.22
N ILE A 13 3.10 -36.86 31.26
CA ILE A 13 2.80 -36.78 29.83
C ILE A 13 2.04 -38.06 29.42
N SER A 14 0.71 -37.95 29.32
CA SER A 14 -0.15 -39.05 28.84
C SER A 14 -0.01 -39.20 27.31
N LEU A 15 0.70 -40.24 26.88
CA LEU A 15 0.79 -40.65 25.48
C LEU A 15 -0.33 -41.67 25.22
N GLY A 16 -1.49 -41.21 24.77
CA GLY A 16 -2.61 -42.07 24.38
C GLY A 16 -2.19 -43.16 23.37
N HIS A 17 -2.96 -44.26 23.34
CA HIS A 17 -2.65 -45.59 22.77
C HIS A 17 -2.27 -45.72 21.27
N SER A 18 -1.82 -44.68 20.58
CA SER A 18 -1.46 -44.74 19.17
C SER A 18 0.05 -44.60 18.93
N ASN A 19 0.53 -45.39 17.96
CA ASN A 19 1.89 -45.68 17.52
C ASN A 19 2.77 -44.42 17.25
N LEU A 20 3.20 -43.74 18.32
CA LEU A 20 4.04 -42.54 18.21
C LEU A 20 5.50 -42.95 17.99
N SER A 21 6.12 -42.45 16.92
CA SER A 21 7.52 -42.76 16.61
C SER A 21 8.46 -42.23 17.70
N ARG A 22 9.63 -42.87 17.88
CA ARG A 22 10.65 -42.46 18.87
C ARG A 22 11.05 -41.00 18.72
N SER A 23 11.11 -40.49 17.49
CA SER A 23 11.40 -39.08 17.19
C SER A 23 10.33 -38.12 17.74
N GLU A 24 9.08 -38.56 17.74
CA GLU A 24 7.92 -37.75 18.10
C GLU A 24 7.71 -37.71 19.62
N MET A 25 8.07 -38.80 20.32
CA MET A 25 8.23 -38.79 21.78
C MET A 25 9.33 -37.82 22.23
N VAL A 26 10.47 -37.83 21.56
CA VAL A 26 11.59 -36.90 21.85
C VAL A 26 11.16 -35.45 21.60
N GLN A 27 10.46 -35.17 20.50
CA GLN A 27 9.98 -33.80 20.20
C GLN A 27 8.98 -33.30 21.25
N ARG A 28 8.08 -34.15 21.75
CA ARG A 28 7.15 -33.76 22.82
C ARG A 28 7.88 -33.47 24.13
N LEU A 29 8.82 -34.33 24.51
CA LEU A 29 9.68 -34.13 25.70
C LEU A 29 10.48 -32.83 25.60
N VAL A 30 11.17 -32.59 24.47
CA VAL A 30 11.95 -31.35 24.25
C VAL A 30 11.06 -30.13 24.33
N LYS A 31 9.86 -30.16 23.74
CA LYS A 31 8.92 -29.03 23.79
C LYS A 31 8.35 -28.77 25.18
N THR A 32 8.19 -29.79 26.01
CA THR A 32 7.73 -29.66 27.40
C THR A 32 8.83 -29.23 28.37
N LEU A 33 10.06 -29.75 28.21
CA LEU A 33 11.18 -29.43 29.09
C LEU A 33 11.89 -28.13 28.69
N TRP A 34 11.85 -27.77 27.42
CA TRP A 34 12.49 -26.57 26.88
C TRP A 34 11.55 -25.88 25.89
N PRO A 35 10.50 -25.20 26.39
CA PRO A 35 9.65 -24.40 25.51
C PRO A 35 10.52 -23.31 24.83
N PRO A 36 10.37 -23.09 23.51
CA PRO A 36 11.09 -22.01 22.84
C PRO A 36 10.74 -20.69 23.53
N LYS A 37 11.74 -19.83 23.72
CA LYS A 37 11.52 -18.49 24.27
C LYS A 37 10.43 -17.80 23.44
N PRO A 38 9.45 -17.15 24.08
CA PRO A 38 8.45 -16.39 23.33
C PRO A 38 9.17 -15.42 22.41
N ASP A 39 8.71 -15.32 21.16
CA ASP A 39 9.27 -14.38 20.22
C ASP A 39 9.30 -13.00 20.89
N PRO A 40 10.44 -12.27 20.81
CA PRO A 40 10.48 -10.92 21.32
C PRO A 40 9.32 -10.13 20.69
N PRO A 41 8.62 -9.29 21.47
CA PRO A 41 7.47 -8.56 20.96
C PRO A 41 7.89 -7.84 19.68
N GLN A 42 7.21 -8.16 18.58
CA GLN A 42 7.55 -7.54 17.30
C GLN A 42 7.52 -6.03 17.47
N PRO A 43 8.54 -5.30 16.98
CA PRO A 43 8.56 -3.85 17.10
C PRO A 43 7.27 -3.33 16.47
N LYS A 44 6.48 -2.59 17.26
CA LYS A 44 5.22 -2.01 16.76
C LYS A 44 5.54 -1.27 15.45
N PRO A 45 4.77 -1.49 14.37
CA PRO A 45 5.00 -0.75 13.14
C PRO A 45 5.01 0.74 13.50
N LYS A 46 6.07 1.45 13.11
CA LYS A 46 6.17 2.89 13.35
C LYS A 46 4.84 3.49 12.91
N PRO A 47 4.19 4.35 13.74
CA PRO A 47 2.99 5.03 13.29
C PRO A 47 3.36 5.66 11.95
N ARG A 48 2.56 5.39 10.90
CA ARG A 48 2.67 6.16 9.67
C ARG A 48 2.73 7.61 10.13
N PRO A 49 3.73 8.41 9.70
CA PRO A 49 3.73 9.83 10.05
C PRO A 49 2.31 10.29 9.76
N HIS A 50 1.65 10.90 10.76
CA HIS A 50 0.30 11.42 10.58
C HIS A 50 0.36 12.15 9.26
N SER A 51 -0.27 11.57 8.24
CA SER A 51 -0.09 12.02 6.87
C SER A 51 -0.47 13.48 7.00
N TYR A 52 0.52 14.37 6.92
CA TYR A 52 0.26 15.78 6.98
C TYR A 52 -0.51 16.01 5.70
N TYR A 53 -1.81 15.82 5.82
CA TYR A 53 -2.81 16.27 4.90
C TYR A 53 -2.86 17.73 5.28
N PRO A 54 -2.17 18.61 4.52
CA PRO A 54 -2.50 20.01 4.60
C PRO A 54 -4.04 20.08 4.47
N PRO A 55 -4.69 20.95 5.26
CA PRO A 55 -6.13 21.11 5.16
C PRO A 55 -6.51 21.24 3.68
N PRO A 56 -7.57 20.56 3.22
CA PRO A 56 -7.98 20.66 1.83
C PRO A 56 -8.13 22.15 1.49
N PRO A 57 -7.59 22.61 0.34
CA PRO A 57 -7.72 24.00 -0.05
C PRO A 57 -9.20 24.39 -0.05
N PRO A 58 -9.54 25.64 0.32
CA PRO A 58 -10.92 26.09 0.36
C PRO A 58 -11.58 25.79 -0.98
N LYS A 59 -12.77 25.17 -0.92
CA LYS A 59 -13.55 24.83 -2.11
C LYS A 59 -13.74 26.12 -2.91
N PRO A 60 -13.42 26.15 -4.22
CA PRO A 60 -13.62 27.36 -5.02
C PRO A 60 -15.10 27.75 -4.99
N PRO A 61 -15.42 29.06 -5.02
CA PRO A 61 -16.80 29.52 -4.98
C PRO A 61 -17.58 28.96 -6.17
N PRO A 62 -18.86 28.60 -5.98
CA PRO A 62 -19.72 28.15 -7.08
C PRO A 62 -19.97 29.34 -8.01
N GLY A 63 -19.26 29.41 -9.15
CA GLY A 63 -19.51 30.47 -10.14
C GLY A 63 -18.34 30.92 -11.01
N ALA A 64 -17.12 30.40 -10.86
CA ALA A 64 -15.99 30.82 -11.71
C ALA A 64 -15.99 30.12 -13.09
N SER A 65 -17.00 30.41 -13.92
CA SER A 65 -16.97 30.18 -15.37
C SER A 65 -16.32 31.40 -16.02
N ALA A 66 -15.02 31.34 -16.28
CA ALA A 66 -14.30 32.43 -16.95
C ALA A 66 -13.40 31.93 -18.08
N ALA A 67 -13.84 32.27 -19.30
CA ALA A 67 -13.09 32.54 -20.52
C ALA A 67 -12.60 31.35 -21.38
N ALA A 68 -13.10 31.36 -22.61
CA ALA A 68 -13.00 30.33 -23.64
C ALA A 68 -11.62 30.20 -24.34
N GLY A 69 -10.53 30.69 -23.73
CA GLY A 69 -9.15 30.52 -24.22
C GLY A 69 -8.34 29.46 -23.46
N ARG A 70 -8.81 29.03 -22.28
CA ARG A 70 -8.15 28.06 -21.39
C ARG A 70 -8.72 26.62 -21.47
N LEU A 71 -9.62 26.33 -22.42
CA LEU A 71 -10.40 25.08 -22.45
C LEU A 71 -9.55 23.80 -22.48
N ARG A 72 -8.35 23.82 -23.09
CA ARG A 72 -7.49 22.63 -23.13
C ARG A 72 -6.80 22.36 -21.81
N LEU A 73 -6.26 23.40 -21.16
CA LEU A 73 -5.63 23.26 -19.84
C LEU A 73 -6.65 22.85 -18.78
N ALA A 74 -7.86 23.42 -18.81
CA ALA A 74 -8.95 23.04 -17.90
C ALA A 74 -9.31 21.55 -18.00
N SER A 75 -9.32 21.00 -19.22
CA SER A 75 -9.55 19.57 -19.45
C SER A 75 -8.43 18.70 -18.87
N TYR A 76 -7.17 19.14 -18.96
CA TYR A 76 -6.03 18.43 -18.36
C TYR A 76 -6.05 18.43 -16.82
N PHE A 77 -6.43 19.56 -16.21
CA PHE A 77 -6.65 19.61 -14.75
C PHE A 77 -7.77 18.66 -14.33
N GLN A 78 -8.85 18.56 -15.10
CA GLN A 78 -9.96 17.65 -14.83
C GLN A 78 -9.56 16.17 -14.95
N VAL A 79 -8.73 15.81 -15.94
CA VAL A 79 -8.17 14.45 -16.10
C VAL A 79 -7.30 14.06 -14.89
N LEU A 80 -6.51 15.01 -14.36
CA LEU A 80 -5.71 14.80 -13.15
C LEU A 80 -6.51 14.93 -11.84
N GLN A 81 -7.81 15.21 -11.93
CA GLN A 81 -8.70 15.50 -10.79
C GLN A 81 -8.16 16.61 -9.89
N LEU A 82 -7.62 17.66 -10.50
CA LEU A 82 -7.09 18.84 -9.84
C LEU A 82 -7.94 20.07 -10.13
N PRO A 83 -7.99 21.04 -9.21
CA PRO A 83 -8.59 22.33 -9.49
C PRO A 83 -7.72 23.10 -10.50
N PRO A 84 -8.30 24.01 -11.31
CA PRO A 84 -7.55 24.87 -12.23
C PRO A 84 -6.63 25.88 -11.53
N SER A 85 -6.74 26.03 -10.21
CA SER A 85 -5.84 26.81 -9.36
C SER A 85 -4.66 25.99 -8.81
N ALA A 86 -4.54 24.70 -9.15
CA ALA A 86 -3.47 23.83 -8.68
C ALA A 86 -2.10 24.24 -9.25
N GLY A 87 -1.06 24.15 -8.42
CA GLY A 87 0.31 24.43 -8.82
C GLY A 87 1.02 23.23 -9.47
N ILE A 88 2.23 23.44 -9.98
CA ILE A 88 3.06 22.37 -10.55
C ILE A 88 3.35 21.23 -9.58
N ASP A 89 3.45 21.51 -8.27
CA ASP A 89 3.68 20.49 -7.24
C ASP A 89 2.46 19.56 -7.08
N ASP A 90 1.26 20.12 -7.12
CA ASP A 90 -0.01 19.37 -7.12
C ASP A 90 -0.14 18.49 -8.36
N VAL A 91 0.20 19.02 -9.54
CA VAL A 91 0.20 18.28 -10.81
C VAL A 91 1.12 17.06 -10.74
N LYS A 92 2.34 17.23 -10.23
CA LYS A 92 3.30 16.13 -10.01
C LYS A 92 2.77 15.10 -9.00
N LYS A 93 2.13 15.55 -7.93
CA LYS A 93 1.57 14.67 -6.89
C LYS A 93 0.37 13.87 -7.40
N ALA A 94 -0.52 14.49 -8.16
CA ALA A 94 -1.68 13.82 -8.76
C ALA A 94 -1.27 12.78 -9.80
N TYR A 95 -0.32 13.12 -10.68
CA TYR A 95 0.23 12.20 -11.67
C TYR A 95 0.77 10.92 -11.02
N ARG A 96 1.62 11.05 -9.98
CA ARG A 96 2.15 9.88 -9.24
C ARG A 96 1.04 9.00 -8.67
N ARG A 97 -0.01 9.59 -8.10
CA ARG A 97 -1.15 8.84 -7.53
C ARG A 97 -1.95 8.10 -8.59
N MET A 98 -2.15 8.72 -9.75
CA MET A 98 -2.92 8.13 -10.85
C MET A 98 -2.13 7.06 -11.60
N ALA A 99 -0.84 7.29 -11.84
CA ALA A 99 0.06 6.32 -12.46
C ALA A 99 0.16 5.01 -11.66
N LEU A 100 0.16 5.10 -10.33
CA LEU A 100 0.15 3.91 -9.46
C LEU A 100 -1.19 3.15 -9.48
N LYS A 101 -2.30 3.86 -9.66
CA LYS A 101 -3.65 3.26 -9.73
C LYS A 101 -3.89 2.58 -11.08
N HIS A 102 -3.51 3.24 -12.17
CA HIS A 102 -3.73 2.79 -13.54
C HIS A 102 -2.51 2.09 -14.14
N HIS A 103 -1.57 1.62 -13.31
CA HIS A 103 -0.33 1.03 -13.80
C HIS A 103 -0.60 -0.23 -14.66
N PRO A 104 0.00 -0.35 -15.86
CA PRO A 104 -0.27 -1.47 -16.77
C PRO A 104 0.18 -2.82 -16.21
N ASP A 105 1.17 -2.83 -15.31
CA ASP A 105 1.63 -4.07 -14.67
C ASP A 105 0.59 -4.68 -13.71
N LYS A 106 -0.18 -3.84 -13.01
CA LYS A 106 -1.20 -4.29 -12.06
C LYS A 106 -2.58 -4.49 -12.68
N ASN A 107 -2.84 -3.85 -13.83
CA ASN A 107 -4.13 -3.88 -14.53
C ASN A 107 -4.01 -4.56 -15.90
N ARG A 108 -3.35 -5.72 -15.97
CA ARG A 108 -3.20 -6.50 -17.21
C ARG A 108 -4.55 -7.11 -17.63
N GLY A 109 -5.35 -6.34 -18.37
CA GLY A 109 -6.62 -6.81 -18.93
C GLY A 109 -7.63 -5.71 -19.22
N GLU A 110 -7.53 -4.58 -18.52
CA GLU A 110 -8.50 -3.50 -18.63
C GLU A 110 -8.05 -2.45 -19.66
N GLN A 111 -8.67 -2.47 -20.85
CA GLN A 111 -8.39 -1.47 -21.90
C GLN A 111 -8.69 -0.03 -21.45
N ASP A 112 -9.68 0.13 -20.57
CA ASP A 112 -10.07 1.43 -20.01
C ASP A 112 -8.94 2.06 -19.17
N GLN A 113 -8.26 1.26 -18.36
CA GLN A 113 -7.17 1.73 -17.49
C GLN A 113 -5.96 2.19 -18.29
N LYS A 114 -5.67 1.51 -19.41
CA LYS A 114 -4.63 1.91 -20.36
C LYS A 114 -4.95 3.26 -21.01
N ALA A 115 -6.21 3.45 -21.43
CA ALA A 115 -6.65 4.71 -22.02
C ALA A 115 -6.61 5.87 -21.02
N VAL A 116 -7.00 5.63 -19.76
CA VAL A 116 -6.90 6.62 -18.68
C VAL A 116 -5.45 6.99 -18.37
N PHE A 117 -4.55 6.00 -18.28
CA PHE A 117 -3.12 6.24 -18.05
C PHE A 117 -2.51 7.13 -19.14
N GLN A 118 -2.85 6.89 -20.39
CA GLN A 118 -2.34 7.68 -21.51
C GLN A 118 -2.85 9.13 -21.48
N LYS A 119 -4.12 9.34 -21.15
CA LYS A 119 -4.68 10.70 -20.96
C LYS A 119 -4.03 11.45 -19.80
N VAL A 120 -3.75 10.74 -18.70
CA VAL A 120 -3.07 11.30 -17.52
C VAL A 120 -1.63 11.70 -17.83
N ALA A 121 -0.91 10.92 -18.63
CA ALA A 121 0.45 11.24 -19.07
C ALA A 121 0.47 12.49 -19.97
N GLU A 122 -0.39 12.54 -20.98
CA GLU A 122 -0.50 13.69 -21.88
C GLU A 122 -0.84 14.99 -21.12
N ALA A 123 -1.79 14.90 -20.19
CA ALA A 123 -2.17 16.02 -19.33
C ALA A 123 -1.00 16.54 -18.49
N TYR A 124 -0.20 15.63 -17.92
CA TYR A 124 0.97 16.00 -17.13
C TYR A 124 2.03 16.73 -17.95
N GLU A 125 2.34 16.23 -19.15
CA GLU A 125 3.34 16.86 -20.03
C GLU A 125 2.93 18.28 -20.40
N LYS A 126 1.67 18.49 -20.80
CA LYS A 126 1.16 19.81 -21.20
C LYS A 126 1.07 20.80 -20.05
N LEU A 127 0.69 20.34 -18.87
CA LEU A 127 0.68 21.19 -17.69
C LEU A 127 2.11 21.51 -17.24
N SER A 128 3.03 20.53 -17.28
CA SER A 128 4.43 20.77 -16.94
C SER A 128 5.08 21.78 -17.88
N GLU A 129 4.86 21.68 -19.19
CA GLU A 129 5.31 22.65 -20.19
C GLU A 129 4.78 24.05 -19.87
N PHE A 130 3.46 24.17 -19.65
CA PHE A 130 2.82 25.42 -19.27
C PHE A 130 3.46 26.05 -18.02
N PHE A 131 3.69 25.30 -16.95
CA PHE A 131 4.28 25.86 -15.74
C PHE A 131 5.77 26.19 -15.87
N LEU A 132 6.52 25.52 -16.76
CA LEU A 132 7.93 25.81 -17.00
C LEU A 132 8.12 27.11 -17.80
N ASP A 133 7.27 27.38 -18.79
CA ASP A 133 7.35 28.62 -19.58
C ASP A 133 6.95 29.87 -18.79
N ASN A 134 6.04 29.76 -17.82
CA ASN A 134 5.59 30.89 -16.99
C ASN A 134 6.62 31.36 -15.94
N THR A 135 7.79 30.70 -15.85
CA THR A 135 8.84 31.04 -14.88
C THR A 135 10.06 31.74 -15.50
N LYS A 136 9.96 32.17 -16.76
CA LYS A 136 10.99 32.94 -17.47
C LYS A 136 10.67 34.43 -17.54
#